data_AF-A0A2E1I7V8-F1
#
_entry.id   AF-A0A2E1I7V8-F1
#
_cell.length_a   1.000
_cell.length_b   1.000
_cell.length_c   1.000
_cell.angle_alpha   90.00
_cell.angle_beta   90.00
_cell.angle_gamma   90.00
#
_symmetry.space_group_name_H-M   'P 1'
#
loop_
_entity.id
_entity.type
_entity.pdbx_description
1 polymer ?
#
loop_
_entity_poly.entity_id
_entity_poly.type
_entity_poly.pdbx_seq_one_letter_code
_entity_poly.pdbx_strand_id
1 'polypeptide(L)' 'MVYCTECGREQADMAKFCRYCGERMPGLDLAVKLKQEAAAIQQAKSGSRNPPQTLPNSQQPVNDPFRTGKRLGGA' A
#
# COMPACT_ATOMS: atom_id res chain seq x y z
N MET A 1 6.68 -2.54 25.31
CA MET A 1 5.25 -2.89 25.41
C MET A 1 4.58 -2.50 24.10
N VAL A 2 3.97 -3.46 23.40
CA VAL A 2 3.33 -3.25 22.08
C VAL A 2 1.84 -3.59 22.18
N TYR A 3 0.97 -2.77 21.61
CA TYR A 3 -0.46 -3.03 21.53
C TYR A 3 -0.82 -3.69 20.21
N CYS A 4 -1.72 -4.67 20.24
CA CYS A 4 -2.27 -5.25 19.02
C CYS A 4 -3.15 -4.22 18.28
N THR A 5 -2.96 -4.07 16.98
CA THR A 5 -3.75 -3.15 16.14
C THR A 5 -5.23 -3.58 16.02
N GLU A 6 -5.50 -4.88 16.12
CA GLU A 6 -6.85 -5.41 15.96
C GLU A 6 -7.64 -5.40 17.28
N CYS A 7 -7.03 -5.91 18.37
CA CYS A 7 -7.75 -6.09 19.63
C CYS A 7 -7.38 -5.06 20.71
N GLY A 8 -6.39 -4.20 20.46
CA GLY A 8 -5.96 -3.15 21.39
C GLY A 8 -5.31 -3.66 22.69
N ARG A 9 -5.11 -4.98 22.84
CA ARG A 9 -4.50 -5.56 24.04
C ARG A 9 -2.99 -5.43 24.02
N GLU A 10 -2.44 -5.21 25.21
CA GLU A 10 -1.00 -5.21 25.44
C GLU A 10 -0.41 -6.59 25.18
N GLN A 11 0.75 -6.60 24.53
CA GLN A 11 1.51 -7.78 24.20
C GLN A 11 3.01 -7.54 24.40
N ALA A 12 3.73 -8.63 24.67
CA ALA A 12 5.18 -8.61 24.74
C ALA A 12 5.81 -8.14 23.41
N ASP A 13 6.90 -7.36 23.50
CA ASP A 13 7.55 -6.66 22.38
C ASP A 13 8.04 -7.55 21.21
N MET A 14 8.12 -8.87 21.41
CA MET A 14 8.60 -9.82 20.39
C MET A 14 7.58 -10.90 20.01
N ALA A 15 6.31 -10.75 20.38
CA ALA A 15 5.29 -11.72 20.00
C ALA A 15 5.03 -11.67 18.48
N LYS A 16 5.21 -12.81 17.79
CA LYS A 16 4.86 -12.95 16.36
C LYS A 16 3.34 -12.93 16.12
N PHE A 17 2.57 -13.31 17.13
CA PHE A 17 1.11 -13.39 17.08
C PHE A 17 0.49 -12.82 18.34
N CYS A 18 -0.70 -12.23 18.17
CA CYS A 18 -1.57 -11.81 19.25
C CYS A 18 -2.11 -13.05 20.00
N ARG A 19 -1.84 -13.18 21.30
CA ARG A 19 -2.34 -14.32 22.10
C ARG A 19 -3.86 -14.36 22.27
N TYR A 20 -4.53 -13.22 22.08
CA TYR A 20 -5.98 -13.09 22.30
C TYR A 20 -6.78 -13.25 21.01
N CYS A 21 -6.28 -12.68 19.92
CA CYS A 21 -6.97 -12.57 18.65
C CYS A 21 -6.39 -13.47 17.55
N GLY A 22 -5.20 -14.05 17.77
CA GLY A 22 -4.52 -14.91 16.80
C GLY A 22 -3.87 -14.15 15.64
N GLU A 23 -4.13 -12.85 15.50
CA GLU A 23 -3.61 -12.05 14.39
C GLU A 23 -2.09 -11.95 14.42
N ARG A 24 -1.48 -11.93 13.22
CA ARG A 24 -0.04 -11.72 13.09
C ARG A 24 0.30 -10.29 13.50
N MET A 25 1.17 -10.17 14.50
CA MET A 25 1.66 -8.85 14.89
C MET A 25 2.52 -8.31 13.74
N PRO A 26 2.28 -7.07 13.29
CA PRO A 26 3.03 -6.49 12.17
C PRO A 26 4.52 -6.35 12.46
N GLY A 27 4.97 -6.50 13.72
CA GLY A 27 6.33 -6.21 14.17
C GLY A 27 7.47 -6.91 13.41
N LEU A 28 7.26 -8.08 12.81
CA LEU A 28 8.30 -8.75 12.02
C LEU A 28 8.14 -8.53 10.51
N ASP A 29 6.96 -8.79 9.96
CA ASP A 29 6.71 -8.70 8.50
C ASP A 29 6.79 -7.25 8.01
N LEU A 30 6.20 -6.32 8.77
CA LEU A 30 6.26 -4.90 8.45
C LEU A 30 7.70 -4.39 8.60
N ALA A 31 8.41 -4.79 9.65
CA ALA A 31 9.81 -4.40 9.82
C ALA A 31 10.71 -4.91 8.68
N VAL A 32 10.45 -6.12 8.15
CA VAL A 32 11.15 -6.64 6.96
C VAL A 32 10.83 -5.80 5.73
N LYS A 33 9.54 -5.50 5.48
CA LYS A 33 9.12 -4.66 4.34
C LYS A 33 9.70 -3.24 4.41
N LEU A 34 9.67 -2.59 5.57
CA LEU A 34 10.26 -1.26 5.75
C LEU A 34 11.78 -1.26 5.50
N LYS A 35 12.50 -2.31 5.92
CA LYS A 35 13.94 -2.44 5.64
C LYS A 35 14.22 -2.57 4.15
N GLN A 36 13.39 -3.33 3.43
CA GLN A 36 13.49 -3.49 1.98
C GLN A 36 13.21 -2.17 1.26
N GLU A 37 12.15 -1.46 1.66
CA GLU A 37 11.80 -0.15 1.12
C GLU A 37 12.93 0.88 1.36
N ALA A 38 13.45 0.94 2.58
CA ALA A 38 14.57 1.82 2.93
C ALA A 38 15.83 1.51 2.12
N ALA A 39 16.13 0.23 1.85
CA ALA A 39 17.26 -0.17 1.02
C ALA A 39 17.07 0.24 -0.44
N ALA A 40 15.87 0.06 -1.00
CA ALA A 40 15.56 0.48 -2.37
C ALA A 40 15.70 2.00 -2.55
N ILE A 41 15.23 2.78 -1.57
CA ILE A 41 15.36 4.25 -1.59
C ILE A 41 16.83 4.69 -1.51
N GLN A 42 17.64 4.04 -0.66
CA GLN A 42 19.06 4.36 -0.52
C GLN A 42 19.85 4.11 -1.81
N GLN A 43 19.53 3.03 -2.52
CA GLN A 43 20.15 2.72 -3.82
C GLN A 43 19.80 3.79 -4.86
N ALA A 44 18.53 4.19 -4.95
CA ALA A 44 18.09 5.24 -5.88
C ALA A 44 18.68 6.63 -5.56
N LYS A 45 18.91 6.93 -4.28
CA LYS A 45 19.37 8.26 -3.83
C LYS A 45 20.89 8.46 -3.92
N SER A 46 21.66 7.38 -4.07
CA SER A 46 23.14 7.44 -4.20
C SER A 46 23.65 8.06 -5.51
N GLY A 47 22.77 8.34 -6.50
CA GLY A 47 23.15 8.88 -7.81
C GLY A 47 22.71 10.31 -8.15
N SER A 48 21.76 10.93 -7.43
CA SER A 48 21.35 12.30 -7.75
C SER A 48 20.49 12.92 -6.65
N ARG A 49 20.77 14.18 -6.30
CA ARG A 49 19.87 15.00 -5.47
C ARG A 49 18.61 15.34 -6.28
N ASN A 50 17.61 14.45 -6.27
CA ASN A 50 16.22 14.81 -6.59
C ASN A 50 15.26 13.80 -5.94
N PRO A 51 14.14 14.24 -5.33
CA PRO A 51 13.15 13.32 -4.77
C PRO A 51 12.48 12.49 -5.89
N PRO A 52 12.37 11.16 -5.74
CA PRO A 52 11.61 10.33 -6.69
C PRO A 52 10.11 10.47 -6.43
N GLN A 53 9.39 11.14 -7.34
CA GLN A 53 7.96 10.95 -7.50
C GLN A 53 7.74 9.76 -8.45
N THR A 54 7.66 8.55 -7.91
CA THR A 54 7.23 7.39 -8.71
C THR A 54 5.78 7.09 -8.40
N LEU A 55 4.94 7.59 -9.29
CA LEU A 55 3.53 7.26 -9.42
C LEU A 55 3.37 5.77 -9.81
N PRO A 56 2.60 4.94 -9.09
CA PRO A 56 2.08 3.71 -9.65
C PRO A 56 0.93 4.06 -10.60
N ASN A 57 1.32 4.18 -11.85
CA ASN A 57 0.48 4.16 -13.03
C ASN A 57 -0.54 3.01 -12.96
N SER A 58 -1.82 3.32 -12.82
CA SER A 58 -2.90 2.44 -13.26
C SER A 58 -3.40 2.99 -14.59
N GLN A 59 -2.83 2.51 -15.70
CA GLN A 59 -3.40 2.72 -17.02
C GLN A 59 -4.75 2.02 -17.07
N GLN A 60 -5.83 2.80 -17.04
CA GLN A 60 -7.10 2.35 -17.58
C GLN A 60 -7.35 3.14 -18.86
N PRO A 61 -7.32 2.50 -20.05
CA PRO A 61 -7.82 3.13 -21.25
C PRO A 61 -9.35 3.13 -21.15
N VAL A 62 -9.91 4.17 -20.53
CA VAL A 62 -11.34 4.45 -20.69
C VAL A 62 -11.53 4.98 -22.10
N ASN A 63 -11.66 4.03 -23.04
CA ASN A 63 -12.19 4.29 -24.37
C ASN A 63 -13.59 4.84 -24.16
N ASP A 64 -13.66 6.16 -24.20
CA ASP A 64 -14.85 6.95 -24.13
C ASP A 64 -15.62 6.84 -25.47
N PRO A 65 -16.83 6.27 -25.48
CA PRO A 65 -17.69 6.39 -26.63
C PRO A 65 -18.77 7.44 -26.30
N PHE A 66 -18.42 8.70 -26.06
CA PHE A 66 -19.35 9.82 -26.29
C PHE A 66 -19.62 10.04 -27.79
N ARG A 67 -19.59 8.96 -28.58
CA ARG A 67 -19.96 8.89 -29.98
C ARG A 67 -21.29 8.17 -30.06
N THR A 68 -22.37 8.94 -30.07
CA THR A 68 -23.44 8.90 -31.08
C THR A 68 -24.78 9.31 -30.44
N GLY A 69 -25.00 10.62 -30.32
CA GLY A 69 -26.35 11.17 -30.28
C GLY A 69 -26.98 11.02 -31.66
N LYS A 70 -27.75 9.95 -31.88
CA LYS A 70 -28.73 9.77 -32.96
C LYS A 70 -29.82 8.83 -32.46
N ARG A 71 -30.84 9.37 -31.78
CA ARG A 71 -32.14 8.71 -31.63
C ARG A 71 -33.10 9.35 -32.63
N LEU A 72 -33.35 8.62 -33.71
CA LEU A 72 -34.43 8.87 -34.66
C LEU A 72 -35.77 8.45 -34.01
N GLY A 73 -36.82 9.25 -34.20
CA GLY A 73 -38.20 8.76 -34.34
C GLY A 73 -39.22 9.12 -33.25
N GLY A 74 -40.21 9.95 -33.64
CA GLY A 74 -41.62 9.57 -33.53
C GLY A 74 -42.51 10.34 -32.54
N ALA A 75 -43.20 11.37 -33.05
CA ALA A 75 -44.64 11.64 -32.82
C ALA A 75 -45.13 12.66 -33.85
#